data_AF-A0A5K7Z812-F1
#
_entry.id   AF-A0A5K7Z812-F1
#
_cell.length_a   1.000
_cell.length_b   1.000
_cell.length_c   1.000
_cell.angle_alpha   90.00
_cell.angle_beta   90.00
_cell.angle_gamma   90.00
#
_symmetry.space_group_name_H-M   'P 1'
#
loop_
_entity.id
_entity.type
_entity.pdbx_description
1 polymer ?
#
loop_
_entity_poly.entity_id
_entity_poly.type
_entity_poly.pdbx_seq_one_letter_code
_entity_poly.pdbx_strand_id
1 'polypeptide(L)'
;MIQKFNKIIIYSVTVLGRIGMFAIAGLMIIITVDTILRYFFNNAFLWTYDISTYLMVGFTYLAIAYTELREDHVTVDMFIVRFSKKTQLILNIINRLIMLGLSILITRQSWIRIIDSLQVGRVSSGPVGIPQVPVDITMFIGCLGLCFVLVVKLISYGSQLFGYKSVSGPKMF
;
A
#
# COMPACT_ATOMS: atom_id res chain seq x y z
N MET A 1 0.86 15.43 -22.41
CA MET A 1 -0.28 14.85 -21.65
C MET A 1 0.17 13.85 -20.58
N ILE A 2 1.02 12.87 -20.92
CA ILE A 2 1.55 11.83 -20.00
C ILE A 2 2.28 12.41 -18.76
N GLN A 3 3.07 13.48 -18.91
CA GLN A 3 3.78 14.09 -17.77
C GLN A 3 2.86 14.75 -16.72
N LYS A 4 1.74 15.37 -17.15
CA LYS A 4 0.75 15.95 -16.21
C LYS A 4 0.06 14.84 -15.42
N PHE A 5 -0.25 13.72 -16.08
CA PHE A 5 -0.88 12.56 -15.47
C PHE A 5 0.02 11.91 -14.41
N ASN A 6 1.31 11.70 -14.69
CA ASN A 6 2.25 11.18 -13.71
C ASN A 6 2.36 12.08 -12.48
N LYS A 7 2.35 13.41 -12.66
CA LYS A 7 2.43 14.36 -11.54
C LYS A 7 1.21 14.26 -10.61
N ILE A 8 0.02 14.05 -11.17
CA ILE A 8 -1.22 13.84 -10.41
C ILE A 8 -1.13 12.56 -9.59
N ILE A 9 -0.66 11.46 -10.19
CA ILE A 9 -0.50 10.18 -9.49
C ILE A 9 0.47 10.29 -8.33
N ILE A 10 1.64 10.86 -8.60
CA ILE A 10 2.68 11.07 -7.58
C ILE A 10 2.11 11.91 -6.43
N TYR A 11 1.36 12.96 -6.73
CA TYR A 11 0.74 13.79 -5.71
C TYR A 11 -0.28 13.00 -4.88
N SER A 12 -1.23 12.31 -5.51
CA SER A 12 -2.26 11.51 -4.82
C SER A 12 -1.64 10.46 -3.91
N VAL A 13 -0.65 9.71 -4.42
CA VAL A 13 0.04 8.66 -3.66
C VAL A 13 0.87 9.26 -2.51
N THR A 14 1.48 10.43 -2.70
CA THR A 14 2.21 11.12 -1.62
C THR A 14 1.28 11.60 -0.51
N VAL A 15 0.08 12.07 -0.85
CA VAL A 15 -0.94 12.45 0.14
C VAL A 15 -1.38 11.23 0.94
N LEU A 16 -1.66 10.10 0.28
CA LEU A 16 -1.99 8.84 0.96
C LEU A 16 -0.85 8.38 1.89
N GLY A 17 0.40 8.47 1.42
CA GLY A 17 1.58 8.18 2.23
C GLY A 17 1.71 9.08 3.46
N ARG A 18 1.43 10.39 3.34
CA ARG A 18 1.43 11.31 4.49
C ARG A 18 0.35 10.97 5.51
N ILE A 19 -0.85 10.60 5.06
CA ILE A 19 -1.92 10.12 5.96
C ILE A 19 -1.46 8.87 6.70
N GLY A 20 -0.80 7.93 6.01
CA GLY A 20 -0.19 6.75 6.63
C GLY A 20 0.87 7.08 7.69
N MET A 21 1.70 8.10 7.47
CA MET A 21 2.70 8.56 8.46
C MET A 21 2.04 9.10 9.74
N PHE A 22 0.95 9.85 9.63
CA PHE A 22 0.21 10.28 10.82
C PHE A 22 -0.48 9.12 11.53
N ALA A 23 -1.00 8.14 10.77
CA ALA A 23 -1.62 6.94 11.34
C ALA A 23 -0.63 6.10 12.17
N ILE A 24 0.60 5.89 11.69
CA ILE A 24 1.61 5.12 12.43
C ILE A 24 2.13 5.88 13.66
N ALA A 25 2.28 7.21 13.56
CA ALA A 25 2.63 8.04 14.72
C ALA A 25 1.54 7.99 15.80
N GLY A 26 0.27 8.07 15.40
CA GLY A 26 -0.87 7.90 16.31
C GLY A 26 -0.89 6.52 16.96
N LEU A 27 -0.66 5.45 16.18
CA LEU A 27 -0.56 4.09 16.69
C LEU A 27 0.54 3.94 17.74
N MET A 28 1.73 4.52 17.51
CA MET A 28 2.82 4.50 18.50
C MET A 28 2.42 5.15 19.81
N ILE A 29 1.74 6.30 19.77
CA ILE A 29 1.26 6.99 20.97
C ILE A 29 0.24 6.13 21.71
N ILE A 30 -0.76 5.59 21.01
CA ILE A 30 -1.83 4.77 21.60
C ILE A 30 -1.24 3.55 22.32
N ILE A 31 -0.35 2.80 21.65
CA ILE A 31 0.26 1.59 22.24
C ILE A 31 1.15 1.96 23.42
N THR A 32 1.92 3.06 23.33
CA THR A 32 2.77 3.51 24.44
C THR A 32 1.93 3.88 25.66
N VAL A 33 0.84 4.62 25.47
CA VAL A 33 -0.09 4.99 26.54
C VAL A 33 -0.74 3.75 27.15
N ASP A 34 -1.26 2.81 26.34
CA ASP A 34 -1.86 1.57 26.85
C ASP A 34 -0.86 0.74 27.66
N THR A 35 0.38 0.66 27.18
CA THR A 35 1.47 -0.06 27.87
C THR A 35 1.77 0.58 29.23
N ILE A 36 1.86 1.92 29.30
CA ILE A 36 2.07 2.64 30.56
C ILE A 36 0.88 2.41 31.51
N LEU A 37 -0.37 2.54 31.06
CA LEU A 37 -1.52 2.31 31.92
C LEU A 37 -1.56 0.87 32.46
N ARG A 38 -1.22 -0.11 31.62
CA ARG A 38 -1.20 -1.51 32.01
C ARG A 38 -0.18 -1.79 33.10
N TYR A 39 1.03 -1.22 33.00
CA TYR A 39 2.09 -1.45 33.98
C TYR A 39 1.92 -0.63 35.27
N PHE A 40 1.52 0.62 35.17
CA PHE A 40 1.48 1.54 36.32
C PHE A 40 0.12 1.62 37.01
N PHE A 41 -0.97 1.39 36.28
CA PHE A 41 -2.34 1.55 36.79
C PHE A 41 -3.14 0.23 36.80
N ASN A 42 -2.52 -0.88 36.38
CA ASN A 42 -3.14 -2.21 36.24
C ASN A 42 -4.48 -2.17 35.48
N ASN A 43 -4.60 -1.22 34.55
CA ASN A 43 -5.80 -0.99 33.75
C ASN A 43 -5.40 -0.93 32.28
N ALA A 44 -6.16 -1.58 31.42
CA ALA A 44 -5.87 -1.65 29.98
C ALA A 44 -7.12 -1.30 29.18
N PHE A 45 -6.95 -0.54 28.10
CA PHE A 45 -8.05 -0.20 27.24
C PHE A 45 -8.35 -1.36 26.29
N LEU A 46 -9.52 -1.97 26.44
CA LEU A 46 -9.96 -3.10 25.60
C LEU A 46 -10.03 -2.73 24.10
N TRP A 47 -10.29 -1.46 23.79
CA TRP A 47 -10.38 -0.95 22.42
C TRP A 47 -9.02 -0.74 21.74
N THR A 48 -7.92 -0.67 22.51
CA THR A 48 -6.57 -0.44 21.96
C THR A 48 -6.22 -1.48 20.90
N TYR A 49 -6.55 -2.75 21.16
CA TYR A 49 -6.26 -3.86 20.25
C TYR A 49 -6.91 -3.70 18.87
N ASP A 50 -8.20 -3.33 18.86
CA ASP A 50 -8.97 -3.16 17.63
C ASP A 50 -8.44 -1.96 16.82
N ILE A 51 -8.21 -0.84 17.50
CA ILE A 51 -7.72 0.39 16.86
C ILE A 51 -6.28 0.22 16.35
N SER A 52 -5.39 -0.43 17.10
CA SER A 52 -4.02 -0.67 16.65
C SER A 52 -3.98 -1.57 15.43
N THR A 53 -4.81 -2.62 15.40
CA THR A 53 -4.90 -3.52 14.24
C THR A 53 -5.42 -2.76 13.01
N TYR A 54 -6.43 -1.91 13.19
CA TYR A 54 -7.03 -1.15 12.10
C TYR A 54 -6.09 -0.08 11.54
N LEU A 55 -5.38 0.64 12.42
CA LEU A 55 -4.35 1.59 12.02
C LEU A 55 -3.18 0.90 11.33
N MET A 56 -2.77 -0.29 11.79
CA MET A 56 -1.70 -1.08 11.18
C MET A 56 -2.04 -1.48 9.75
N VAL A 57 -3.24 -2.04 9.55
CA VAL A 57 -3.73 -2.41 8.22
C VAL A 57 -3.88 -1.16 7.34
N GLY A 58 -4.50 -0.10 7.87
CA GLY A 58 -4.72 1.16 7.16
C GLY A 58 -3.42 1.79 6.66
N PHE A 59 -2.40 1.95 7.52
CA PHE A 59 -1.13 2.52 7.07
C PHE A 59 -0.45 1.62 6.04
N THR A 60 -0.49 0.30 6.21
CA THR A 60 0.20 -0.64 5.31
C THR A 60 -0.32 -0.50 3.89
N TYR A 61 -1.65 -0.49 3.71
CA TYR A 61 -2.27 -0.34 2.40
C TYR A 61 -2.17 1.09 1.84
N LEU A 62 -2.15 2.12 2.69
CA LEU A 62 -1.92 3.49 2.22
C LEU A 62 -0.46 3.72 1.77
N ALA A 63 0.49 3.06 2.42
CA ALA A 63 1.92 3.17 2.12
C ALA A 63 2.37 2.29 0.95
N ILE A 64 1.64 1.22 0.61
CA ILE A 64 2.08 0.25 -0.41
C ILE A 64 2.27 0.90 -1.79
N ALA A 65 1.34 1.75 -2.23
CA ALA A 65 1.43 2.44 -3.51
C ALA A 65 2.61 3.43 -3.54
N TYR A 66 2.91 4.06 -2.40
CA TYR A 66 4.02 4.99 -2.25
C TYR A 66 5.38 4.28 -2.26
N THR A 67 5.46 3.14 -1.59
CA THR A 67 6.65 2.29 -1.56
C THR A 67 6.95 1.74 -2.95
N GLU A 68 5.91 1.26 -3.64
CA GLU A 68 6.04 0.82 -5.02
C GLU A 68 6.49 1.98 -5.91
N LEU A 69 5.92 3.19 -5.79
CA LEU A 69 6.34 4.36 -6.59
C LEU A 69 7.86 4.64 -6.47
N ARG A 70 8.44 4.42 -5.29
CA ARG A 70 9.87 4.63 -5.02
C ARG A 70 10.78 3.47 -5.45
N GLU A 71 10.22 2.35 -5.86
CA GLU A 71 10.97 1.11 -6.10
C GLU A 71 11.68 0.59 -4.84
N ASP A 72 11.18 0.98 -3.65
CA ASP A 72 11.65 0.50 -2.35
C ASP A 72 11.06 -0.88 -1.98
N HIS A 73 10.31 -1.51 -2.89
CA HIS A 73 9.91 -2.91 -2.71
C HIS A 73 11.15 -3.79 -2.75
N VAL A 74 11.25 -4.73 -1.80
CA VAL A 74 12.41 -5.63 -1.67
C VAL A 74 12.57 -6.45 -2.95
N THR A 75 13.40 -5.96 -3.86
CA THR A 75 13.81 -6.67 -5.07
C THR A 75 15.08 -7.45 -4.77
N VAL A 76 15.17 -8.68 -5.29
CA VAL A 76 16.37 -9.49 -5.13
C VAL A 76 17.40 -9.06 -6.17
N ASP A 77 17.96 -7.87 -6.00
CA ASP A 77 18.87 -7.25 -6.97
C ASP A 77 20.15 -8.07 -7.17
N MET A 78 20.59 -8.82 -6.15
CA MET A 78 21.79 -9.65 -6.21
C MET A 78 21.79 -10.68 -7.35
N PHE A 79 20.62 -11.22 -7.72
CA PHE A 79 20.52 -12.15 -8.85
C PHE A 79 20.34 -11.41 -10.18
N ILE A 80 19.63 -10.27 -10.18
CA ILE A 80 19.25 -9.53 -11.39
C ILE A 80 20.47 -8.83 -12.01
N VAL A 81 21.40 -8.31 -11.20
CA VAL A 81 22.59 -7.57 -11.67
C VAL A 81 23.53 -8.43 -12.53
N ARG A 82 23.49 -9.77 -12.39
CA ARG A 82 24.32 -10.70 -13.17
C ARG A 82 23.81 -10.95 -14.60
N PHE A 83 22.58 -10.54 -14.92
CA PHE A 83 21.99 -10.74 -16.25
C PHE A 83 22.20 -9.55 -17.19
N SER A 84 22.05 -9.78 -18.50
CA SER A 84 22.12 -8.72 -19.51
C SER A 84 21.01 -7.67 -19.33
N LYS A 85 21.26 -6.41 -19.75
CA LYS A 85 20.28 -5.31 -19.63
C LYS A 85 18.90 -5.64 -20.22
N LYS A 86 18.85 -6.44 -21.30
CA LYS A 86 17.58 -6.87 -21.93
C LYS A 86 16.82 -7.86 -21.04
N THR A 87 17.53 -8.82 -20.45
CA THR A 87 16.94 -9.80 -19.52
C THR A 87 16.43 -9.12 -18.24
N GLN A 88 17.19 -8.17 -17.69
CA GLN A 88 16.74 -7.38 -16.53
C GLN A 88 15.43 -6.64 -16.80
N LEU A 89 15.31 -6.03 -17.99
CA LEU A 89 14.10 -5.31 -18.37
C LEU A 89 12.88 -6.24 -18.53
N ILE A 90 13.07 -7.42 -19.12
CA ILE A 90 12.01 -8.44 -19.24
C ILE A 90 11.58 -8.93 -17.86
N LEU A 91 12.52 -9.24 -16.97
CA LEU A 91 12.23 -9.69 -15.60
C LEU A 91 11.45 -8.62 -14.82
N ASN A 92 11.81 -7.34 -14.97
CA ASN A 92 11.09 -6.23 -14.35
C ASN A 92 9.64 -6.09 -14.86
N ILE A 93 9.42 -6.31 -16.17
CA ILE A 93 8.07 -6.32 -16.75
C ILE A 93 7.25 -7.50 -16.19
N ILE A 94 7.83 -8.70 -16.15
CA ILE A 94 7.14 -9.90 -15.63
C ILE A 94 6.78 -9.71 -14.15
N ASN A 95 7.71 -9.23 -13.33
CA ASN A 95 7.47 -8.97 -11.91
C ASN A 95 6.28 -8.02 -11.71
N ARG A 96 6.22 -6.93 -12.49
CA ARG A 96 5.13 -5.96 -12.41
C ARG A 96 3.81 -6.52 -12.92
N LEU A 97 3.83 -7.39 -13.92
CA LEU A 97 2.63 -8.05 -14.41
C LEU A 97 2.04 -8.98 -13.34
N ILE A 98 2.90 -9.74 -12.66
CA ILE A 98 2.49 -10.61 -11.54
C ILE A 98 1.92 -9.77 -10.40
N MET A 99 2.63 -8.70 -10.00
CA MET A 99 2.16 -7.76 -8.96
C MET A 99 0.82 -7.14 -9.32
N LEU A 100 0.62 -6.75 -10.59
CA LEU A 100 -0.64 -6.18 -11.07
C LEU A 100 -1.79 -7.20 -11.02
N GLY A 101 -1.51 -8.45 -11.39
CA GLY A 101 -2.49 -9.54 -11.27
C GLY A 101 -2.92 -9.75 -9.81
N LEU A 102 -1.96 -9.84 -8.89
CA LEU A 102 -2.23 -9.98 -7.46
C LEU A 102 -2.98 -8.77 -6.90
N SER A 103 -2.59 -7.54 -7.27
CA SER A 103 -3.25 -6.33 -6.77
C SER A 103 -4.70 -6.22 -7.27
N ILE A 104 -5.00 -6.65 -8.50
CA ILE A 104 -6.37 -6.71 -9.02
C ILE A 104 -7.20 -7.73 -8.25
N LEU A 105 -6.67 -8.93 -7.98
CA LEU A 105 -7.37 -9.96 -7.19
C LEU A 105 -7.70 -9.45 -5.79
N ILE A 106 -6.74 -8.82 -5.12
CA ILE A 106 -6.93 -8.24 -3.79
C ILE A 106 -7.96 -7.10 -3.84
N THR A 107 -7.89 -6.21 -4.83
CA THR A 107 -8.85 -5.11 -5.00
C THR A 107 -10.27 -5.63 -5.18
N ARG A 108 -10.46 -6.65 -6.03
CA ARG A 108 -11.76 -7.30 -6.24
C ARG A 108 -12.28 -7.95 -4.95
N GLN A 109 -11.41 -8.66 -4.23
CA GLN A 109 -11.80 -9.30 -2.97
C GLN A 109 -12.14 -8.28 -1.88
N SER A 110 -11.42 -7.15 -1.84
CA SER A 110 -11.68 -6.04 -0.91
C SER A 110 -13.05 -5.43 -1.17
N TRP A 111 -13.42 -5.24 -2.44
CA TRP A 111 -14.73 -4.73 -2.82
C TRP A 111 -15.87 -5.65 -2.36
N ILE A 112 -15.73 -6.96 -2.57
CA ILE A 112 -16.71 -7.96 -2.11
C ILE A 112 -16.82 -7.92 -0.58
N ARG A 113 -15.68 -7.80 0.13
CA ARG A 113 -15.65 -7.70 1.59
C ARG A 113 -16.41 -6.48 2.11
N ILE A 114 -16.27 -5.31 1.46
CA ILE A 114 -17.01 -4.09 1.82
C ILE A 114 -18.52 -4.35 1.75
N ILE A 115 -19.00 -4.91 0.63
CA ILE A 115 -20.43 -5.18 0.42
C ILE A 115 -20.95 -6.16 1.47
N ASP A 116 -20.27 -7.28 1.65
CA ASP A 116 -20.63 -8.27 2.65
C ASP A 116 -20.61 -7.67 4.08
N SER A 117 -19.62 -6.84 4.39
CA SER A 117 -19.48 -6.21 5.70
C SER A 117 -20.63 -5.23 5.97
N LEU A 118 -21.14 -4.56 4.95
CA LEU A 118 -22.31 -3.69 5.05
C LEU A 118 -23.62 -4.47 5.22
N GLN A 119 -23.73 -5.65 4.62
CA GLN A 119 -24.93 -6.49 4.72
C GLN A 119 -25.00 -7.27 6.03
N VAL A 120 -23.88 -7.85 6.46
CA VAL A 120 -23.81 -8.74 7.63
C VAL A 120 -23.43 -7.98 8.91
N GLY A 121 -22.93 -6.74 8.78
CA GLY A 121 -22.45 -5.97 9.93
C GLY A 121 -21.21 -6.59 10.56
N ARG A 122 -20.20 -6.96 9.74
CA ARG A 122 -18.99 -7.62 10.26
C ARG A 122 -18.26 -6.71 11.26
N VAL A 123 -17.98 -7.30 12.41
CA VAL A 123 -17.25 -6.67 13.52
C VAL A 123 -15.89 -7.32 13.69
N SER A 124 -14.96 -6.58 14.30
CA SER A 124 -13.65 -7.08 14.68
C SER A 124 -13.76 -8.37 15.49
N SER A 125 -12.78 -9.27 15.32
CA SER A 125 -12.58 -10.40 16.23
C SER A 125 -11.97 -10.00 17.58
N GLY A 126 -11.64 -8.73 17.77
CA GLY A 126 -11.13 -8.22 19.03
C GLY A 126 -12.21 -7.89 20.06
N PRO A 127 -11.78 -7.43 21.25
CA PRO A 127 -12.61 -7.45 22.46
C PRO A 127 -13.85 -6.55 22.40
N VAL A 128 -13.80 -5.48 21.59
CA VAL A 128 -14.85 -4.45 21.53
C VAL A 128 -15.75 -4.62 20.32
N GLY A 129 -15.34 -5.41 19.31
CA GLY A 129 -16.17 -5.67 18.14
C GLY A 129 -16.46 -4.42 17.30
N ILE A 130 -15.43 -3.63 16.98
CA ILE A 130 -15.58 -2.43 16.14
C ILE A 130 -15.92 -2.84 14.69
N PRO A 131 -16.86 -2.14 13.99
CA PRO A 131 -17.17 -2.43 12.60
C PRO A 131 -15.92 -2.46 11.68
N GLN A 132 -15.79 -3.48 10.84
CA GLN A 132 -14.62 -3.68 9.95
C GLN A 132 -14.65 -2.83 8.67
N VAL A 133 -15.83 -2.29 8.32
CA VAL A 133 -16.06 -1.51 7.09
C VAL A 133 -15.00 -0.43 6.82
N PRO A 134 -14.59 0.41 7.80
CA PRO A 134 -13.62 1.47 7.53
C PRO A 134 -12.26 0.92 7.06
N VAL A 135 -11.84 -0.23 7.60
CA VAL A 135 -10.57 -0.87 7.22
C VAL A 135 -10.65 -1.45 5.82
N ASP A 136 -11.74 -2.14 5.50
CA ASP A 136 -11.96 -2.71 4.17
C ASP A 136 -11.96 -1.62 3.08
N ILE A 137 -12.51 -0.43 3.39
CA ILE A 137 -12.44 0.74 2.49
C ILE A 137 -11.00 1.23 2.31
N THR A 138 -10.23 1.37 3.39
CA THR A 138 -8.82 1.81 3.29
C THR A 138 -7.97 0.82 2.49
N MET A 139 -8.20 -0.47 2.67
CA MET A 139 -7.56 -1.55 1.91
C MET A 139 -7.89 -1.45 0.41
N PHE A 140 -9.16 -1.26 0.07
CA PHE A 140 -9.59 -1.07 -1.32
C PHE A 140 -8.93 0.15 -1.98
N ILE A 141 -8.92 1.30 -1.30
CA ILE A 141 -8.30 2.54 -1.81
C ILE A 141 -6.79 2.34 -2.03
N GLY A 142 -6.11 1.72 -1.06
CA GLY A 142 -4.67 1.45 -1.14
C GLY A 142 -4.29 0.53 -2.32
N CYS A 143 -5.00 -0.59 -2.46
CA CYS A 143 -4.77 -1.54 -3.56
C CYS A 143 -5.14 -0.96 -4.93
N LEU A 144 -6.19 -0.14 -5.02
CA LEU A 144 -6.54 0.56 -6.25
C LEU A 144 -5.46 1.56 -6.66
N GLY A 145 -4.91 2.31 -5.69
CA GLY A 145 -3.76 3.18 -5.89
C GLY A 145 -2.53 2.42 -6.41
N LEU A 146 -2.24 1.25 -5.82
CA LEU A 146 -1.15 0.37 -6.26
C LEU A 146 -1.33 -0.10 -7.71
N CYS A 147 -2.54 -0.55 -8.08
CA CYS A 147 -2.84 -0.96 -9.45
C CYS A 147 -2.51 0.17 -10.44
N PHE A 148 -2.88 1.40 -10.11
CA PHE A 148 -2.64 2.56 -10.98
C PHE A 148 -1.15 2.85 -11.16
N VAL A 149 -0.37 2.79 -10.08
CA VAL A 149 1.09 2.95 -10.11
C VAL A 149 1.74 1.86 -10.98
N LEU A 150 1.33 0.60 -10.80
CA LEU A 150 1.86 -0.53 -11.56
C LEU A 150 1.58 -0.41 -13.06
N VAL A 151 0.39 0.02 -13.46
CA VAL A 151 0.04 0.24 -14.87
C VAL A 151 0.94 1.32 -15.50
N VAL A 152 1.12 2.46 -14.83
CA VAL A 152 1.99 3.54 -15.34
C VAL A 152 3.44 3.08 -15.47
N LYS A 153 3.91 2.34 -14.49
CA LYS A 153 5.24 1.72 -14.48
C LYS A 153 5.42 0.71 -15.60
N LEU A 154 4.41 -0.11 -15.88
CA LEU A 154 4.42 -1.08 -16.96
C LEU A 154 4.52 -0.39 -18.33
N ILE A 155 3.76 0.69 -18.54
CA ILE A 155 3.80 1.50 -19.76
C ILE A 155 5.20 2.13 -19.94
N SER A 156 5.78 2.68 -18.87
CA SER A 156 7.12 3.27 -18.91
C SER A 156 8.18 2.24 -19.33
N TYR A 157 8.18 1.05 -18.72
CA TYR A 157 9.17 0.01 -19.01
C TYR A 157 8.95 -0.65 -20.38
N GLY A 158 7.70 -0.79 -20.80
CA GLY A 158 7.35 -1.18 -22.17
C GLY A 158 7.93 -0.20 -23.20
N SER A 159 7.82 1.11 -22.95
CA SER A 159 8.39 2.13 -23.87
C SER A 159 9.93 2.08 -23.96
N GLN A 160 10.60 1.68 -22.88
CA GLN A 160 12.06 1.49 -22.88
C GLN A 160 12.50 0.26 -23.69
N LEU A 161 11.69 -0.79 -23.77
CA LEU A 161 11.94 -1.96 -24.63
C LEU A 161 11.97 -1.57 -26.11
N PHE A 162 11.13 -0.61 -26.52
CA PHE A 162 11.05 -0.08 -27.90
C PHE A 162 12.08 1.01 -28.21
N GLY A 163 13.08 1.23 -27.34
CA GLY A 163 14.17 2.17 -27.59
C GLY A 163 13.82 3.65 -27.38
N TYR A 164 12.66 3.94 -26.77
CA TYR A 164 12.32 5.31 -26.41
C TYR A 164 13.07 5.74 -25.14
N LYS A 165 13.59 6.98 -25.14
CA LYS A 165 14.29 7.57 -23.99
C LYS A 165 13.38 7.47 -22.76
N SER A 166 13.86 6.81 -21.72
CA SER A 166 13.18 6.67 -20.43
C SER A 166 12.49 7.99 -20.06
N VAL A 167 11.16 7.96 -19.94
CA VAL A 167 10.43 9.01 -19.26
C VAL A 167 10.90 8.93 -17.82
N SER A 168 11.95 9.69 -17.53
CA SER A 168 12.49 9.92 -16.21
C SER A 168 11.29 10.17 -15.30
N GLY A 169 10.94 9.17 -14.48
CA GLY A 169 10.37 9.48 -13.20
C GLY A 169 11.31 10.51 -12.57
N PRO A 170 10.78 11.56 -11.90
CA PRO A 170 11.64 12.48 -11.20
C PRO A 170 12.59 11.64 -10.35
N LYS A 171 13.90 11.87 -10.51
CA LYS A 171 14.88 11.41 -9.52
C LYS A 171 14.44 12.02 -8.20
N MET A 172 13.68 11.26 -7.43
CA MET A 172 13.54 11.55 -6.01
C MET A 172 14.75 10.88 -5.42
N PHE A 173 15.72 11.74 -5.08
CA PHE A 173 17.12 11.51 -4.72
C PHE A 173 18.09 11.46 -5.91
#